data_AF-A0A2P5AQU5-F1
#
_entry.id   AF-A0A2P5AQU5-F1
#
_cell.length_a   1.000
_cell.length_b   1.000
_cell.length_c   1.000
_cell.angle_alpha   90.00
_cell.angle_beta   90.00
_cell.angle_gamma   90.00
#
_symmetry.space_group_name_H-M   'P 1'
#
loop_
_entity.id
_entity.type
_entity.pdbx_description
1 polymer ?
#
loop_
_entity_poly.entity_id
_entity_poly.type
_entity_poly.pdbx_seq_one_letter_code
_entity_poly.pdbx_strand_id
1 'polypeptide(L)'
;MGERPGDPGEDPMVASAYAVNFVKGFRGGNKSRVGDVFWEKTLLEGDDDDDESDDLMLSACGMHFNVMKYRYITSDCDAVTAVFGSHHYAKNPEDAVADVLKAGTDIDCGAFLYRHTLSAIEQGKVQEEDLGGALLILFSVQLRFGLFNGDPLKGRYGRLGPQDVCNSEHKKLALEAGYCAS
;
A
#
# COMPACT_ATOMS: atom_id res chain seq x y z
N MET A 1 -21.65 17.95 0.18
CA MET A 1 -20.77 16.86 0.66
C MET A 1 -21.61 15.62 0.58
N GLY A 2 -21.43 14.80 -0.46
CA GLY A 2 -22.14 13.54 -0.63
C GLY A 2 -21.19 12.41 -0.28
N GLU A 3 -21.69 11.39 0.40
CA GLU A 3 -20.99 10.13 0.67
C GLU A 3 -20.32 9.66 -0.63
N ARG A 4 -19.02 9.33 -0.56
CA ARG A 4 -18.32 8.82 -1.74
C ARG A 4 -18.75 7.35 -1.91
N PRO A 5 -19.20 6.89 -3.09
CA PRO A 5 -19.70 5.52 -3.28
C PRO A 5 -18.72 4.37 -3.01
N GLY A 6 -17.52 4.65 -2.49
CA GLY A 6 -16.46 3.68 -2.23
C GLY A 6 -16.04 3.55 -0.76
N ASP A 7 -16.64 4.31 0.17
CA ASP A 7 -16.36 4.15 1.60
C ASP A 7 -17.44 3.30 2.31
N PRO A 8 -17.07 2.58 3.39
CA PRO A 8 -18.03 1.81 4.20
C PRO A 8 -18.86 2.69 5.16
N GLY A 9 -19.00 4.00 4.88
CA GLY A 9 -19.64 4.99 5.74
C GLY A 9 -18.68 5.76 6.65
N GLU A 10 -19.23 6.67 7.46
CA GLU A 10 -18.47 7.63 8.29
C GLU A 10 -18.06 7.09 9.67
N ASP A 11 -18.64 5.97 10.15
CA ASP A 11 -18.30 5.40 11.46
C ASP A 11 -16.92 4.69 11.41
N PRO A 12 -15.91 5.18 12.17
CA PRO A 12 -14.56 4.63 12.13
C PRO A 12 -14.48 3.17 12.63
N MET A 13 -15.39 2.73 13.51
CA MET A 13 -15.42 1.36 14.01
C MET A 13 -15.98 0.40 12.94
N VAL A 14 -17.03 0.81 12.24
CA VAL A 14 -17.60 0.05 11.12
C VAL A 14 -16.61 -0.01 9.96
N ALA A 15 -15.99 1.11 9.62
CA ALA A 15 -14.97 1.18 8.58
C ALA A 15 -13.76 0.29 8.90
N SER A 16 -13.31 0.28 10.16
CA SER A 16 -12.24 -0.59 10.62
C SER A 16 -12.59 -2.08 10.51
N ALA A 17 -13.81 -2.45 10.91
CA ALA A 17 -14.27 -3.84 10.81
C ALA A 17 -14.40 -4.29 9.34
N TYR A 18 -14.90 -3.41 8.47
CA TYR A 18 -14.96 -3.66 7.02
C TYR A 18 -13.55 -3.87 6.45
N ALA A 19 -12.61 -2.96 6.73
CA ALA A 19 -11.23 -3.04 6.24
C ALA A 19 -10.54 -4.36 6.64
N VAL A 20 -10.70 -4.78 7.90
CA VAL A 20 -10.13 -6.05 8.39
C VAL A 20 -10.69 -7.26 7.62
N ASN A 21 -12.01 -7.31 7.40
CA ASN A 21 -12.65 -8.44 6.69
C ASN A 21 -12.31 -8.44 5.20
N PHE A 22 -12.30 -7.27 4.57
CA PHE A 22 -11.94 -7.09 3.17
C PHE A 22 -10.51 -7.59 2.92
N VAL A 23 -9.52 -7.11 3.67
CA VAL A 23 -8.11 -7.52 3.52
C VAL A 23 -7.92 -9.03 3.79
N LYS A 24 -8.63 -9.60 4.77
CA LYS A 24 -8.60 -11.05 5.04
C LYS A 24 -9.13 -11.87 3.87
N GLY A 25 -10.18 -11.39 3.20
CA GLY A 25 -10.74 -12.00 1.99
C GLY A 25 -9.73 -12.04 0.85
N PHE A 26 -9.10 -10.90 0.54
CA PHE A 26 -8.12 -10.79 -0.56
C PHE A 26 -6.84 -11.60 -0.32
N ARG A 27 -6.33 -11.64 0.91
CA ARG A 27 -5.10 -12.38 1.22
C ARG A 27 -5.28 -13.90 1.22
N GLY A 28 -6.51 -14.41 1.07
CA GLY A 28 -6.78 -15.84 1.00
C GLY A 28 -6.41 -16.58 2.29
N GLY A 29 -6.98 -16.14 3.42
CA GLY A 29 -6.70 -16.70 4.74
C GLY A 29 -7.00 -18.20 4.84
N ASN A 30 -5.99 -18.99 5.21
CA ASN A 30 -6.16 -20.39 5.59
C ASN A 30 -6.94 -20.46 6.92
N LYS A 31 -8.06 -21.20 6.98
CA LYS A 31 -8.82 -21.46 8.22
C LYS A 31 -8.01 -22.24 9.30
N SER A 32 -6.74 -22.58 9.06
CA SER A 32 -5.94 -23.46 9.92
C SER A 32 -4.69 -22.83 10.54
N ARG A 33 -4.55 -21.50 10.63
CA ARG A 33 -3.49 -20.87 11.46
C ARG A 33 -4.05 -19.73 12.31
N VAL A 34 -4.95 -20.09 13.21
CA VAL A 34 -5.16 -19.34 14.46
C VAL A 34 -4.00 -19.73 15.37
N GLY A 35 -2.89 -18.98 15.30
CA GLY A 35 -1.67 -19.26 16.05
C GLY A 35 -0.44 -19.06 15.17
N ASP A 36 0.12 -17.85 15.25
CA ASP A 36 1.48 -17.41 14.87
C ASP A 36 1.47 -16.05 14.15
N VAL A 37 0.79 -15.07 14.76
CA VAL A 37 1.32 -13.70 14.84
C VAL A 37 1.01 -13.26 16.26
N PHE A 38 1.99 -13.39 17.14
CA PHE A 38 1.93 -12.95 18.53
C PHE A 38 1.78 -11.42 18.52
N TRP A 39 0.54 -10.95 18.60
CA TRP A 39 0.20 -9.53 18.73
C TRP A 39 0.44 -9.15 20.19
N GLU A 40 1.68 -8.86 20.53
CA GLU A 40 1.99 -8.29 21.84
C GLU A 40 1.47 -6.85 21.86
N LYS A 41 0.49 -6.62 22.75
CA LYS A 41 -0.01 -5.29 23.10
C LYS A 41 1.12 -4.52 23.77
N THR A 42 1.74 -3.61 23.04
CA THR A 42 2.53 -2.53 23.65
C THR A 42 1.76 -1.23 23.46
N LEU A 43 0.98 -0.88 24.49
CA LEU A 43 0.51 0.48 24.72
C LEU A 43 1.70 1.25 25.27
N LEU A 44 2.16 2.29 24.57
CA LEU A 44 3.02 3.31 25.17
C LEU A 44 2.49 4.68 24.81
N GLU A 45 2.43 5.51 25.85
CA GLU A 45 1.95 6.89 25.91
C GLU A 45 2.95 7.86 25.28
N GLY A 46 2.42 8.95 24.70
CA GLY A 46 2.95 10.33 24.60
C GLY A 46 4.34 10.58 23.97
N ASP A 47 4.40 11.49 23.00
CA ASP A 47 4.80 12.89 23.28
C ASP A 47 4.57 13.76 22.02
N ASP A 48 3.98 14.94 22.24
CA ASP A 48 3.69 15.97 21.24
C ASP A 48 4.96 16.75 20.89
N ASP A 49 5.34 16.80 19.61
CA ASP A 49 6.24 17.83 19.07
C ASP A 49 5.84 18.16 17.62
N ASP A 50 5.64 19.46 17.37
CA ASP A 50 5.06 20.07 16.17
C ASP A 50 6.08 20.20 15.01
N ASP A 51 5.90 19.43 13.91
CA ASP A 51 6.35 19.77 12.54
C ASP A 51 5.55 18.94 11.50
N GLU A 52 4.47 19.53 10.96
CA GLU A 52 3.19 18.85 10.67
C GLU A 52 2.94 18.40 9.20
N SER A 53 3.92 17.80 8.50
CA SER A 53 3.62 17.20 7.18
C SER A 53 4.51 16.02 6.77
N ASP A 54 5.83 16.17 6.86
CA ASP A 54 6.77 15.09 6.45
C ASP A 54 6.70 13.88 7.38
N ASP A 55 6.32 14.10 8.64
CA ASP A 55 6.16 13.08 9.66
C ASP A 55 4.83 12.33 9.61
N LEU A 56 3.85 12.73 8.79
CA LEU A 56 2.58 11.98 8.73
C LEU A 56 2.74 10.62 8.04
N MET A 57 3.49 10.56 6.93
CA MET A 57 3.73 9.31 6.19
C MET A 57 4.65 8.37 6.97
N LEU A 58 5.70 8.92 7.60
CA LEU A 58 6.61 8.13 8.43
C LEU A 58 6.08 7.83 9.84
N SER A 59 5.32 8.70 10.52
CA SER A 59 4.86 8.41 11.90
C SER A 59 3.67 7.45 11.90
N ALA A 60 2.66 7.66 11.04
CA ALA A 60 1.48 6.78 11.02
C ALA A 60 1.84 5.36 10.56
N CYS A 61 2.78 5.22 9.61
CA CYS A 61 3.26 3.91 9.17
C CYS A 61 4.47 3.40 9.96
N GLY A 62 5.37 4.28 10.41
CA GLY A 62 6.69 3.96 10.97
C GLY A 62 6.77 3.92 12.50
N MET A 63 5.74 4.34 13.24
CA MET A 63 5.60 4.08 14.70
C MET A 63 5.65 2.58 15.06
N HIS A 64 5.65 1.69 14.05
CA HIS A 64 5.92 0.27 14.19
C HIS A 64 7.02 -0.18 13.20
N PHE A 65 8.25 0.28 13.41
CA PHE A 65 9.46 -0.12 12.65
C PHE A 65 9.59 -1.66 12.46
N ASN A 66 9.12 -2.46 13.43
CA ASN A 66 9.14 -3.93 13.33
C ASN A 66 8.00 -4.55 12.50
N VAL A 67 6.91 -3.83 12.23
CA VAL A 67 5.75 -4.38 11.50
C VAL A 67 5.87 -4.08 10.00
N MET A 68 6.54 -2.98 9.61
CA MET A 68 6.65 -2.50 8.22
C MET A 68 7.77 -3.13 7.39
N LYS A 69 8.72 -3.87 7.98
CA LYS A 69 9.95 -4.35 7.32
C LYS A 69 9.77 -5.13 6.01
N TYR A 70 8.56 -5.59 5.72
CA TYR A 70 8.21 -6.21 4.44
C TYR A 70 6.83 -5.73 3.94
N ARG A 71 6.56 -4.44 3.98
CA ARG A 71 5.41 -3.83 3.31
C ARG A 71 5.91 -2.73 2.38
N TYR A 72 5.11 -2.43 1.37
CA TYR A 72 5.44 -1.41 0.39
C TYR A 72 4.40 -0.30 0.43
N ILE A 73 4.84 0.92 0.14
CA ILE A 73 3.99 2.11 0.01
C ILE A 73 3.95 2.46 -1.48
N THR A 74 2.74 2.59 -2.02
CA THR A 74 2.50 3.06 -3.38
C THR A 74 1.85 4.43 -3.32
N SER A 75 2.30 5.37 -4.15
CA SER A 75 1.61 6.63 -4.32
C SER A 75 0.27 6.43 -5.03
N ASP A 76 -0.67 7.36 -4.81
CA ASP A 76 -1.79 7.52 -5.73
C ASP A 76 -1.27 8.02 -7.10
N CYS A 77 -2.09 7.86 -8.13
CA CYS A 77 -1.67 8.15 -9.49
C CYS A 77 -1.54 9.65 -9.72
N ASP A 78 -0.40 10.06 -10.27
CA ASP A 78 0.05 11.45 -10.37
C ASP A 78 0.23 12.21 -9.03
N ALA A 79 0.18 11.54 -7.89
CA ALA A 79 0.39 12.19 -6.58
C ALA A 79 1.79 12.80 -6.47
N VAL A 80 2.83 12.09 -6.93
CA VAL A 80 4.21 12.61 -6.94
C VAL A 80 4.33 13.83 -7.87
N THR A 81 3.64 13.81 -9.01
CA THR A 81 3.55 14.97 -9.91
C THR A 81 2.88 16.15 -9.22
N ALA A 82 1.82 15.90 -8.43
CA ALA A 82 1.10 16.95 -7.72
C ALA A 82 1.94 17.62 -6.64
N VAL A 83 2.84 16.90 -5.94
CA VAL A 83 3.77 17.46 -4.93
C VAL A 83 4.55 18.65 -5.51
N PHE A 84 5.07 18.51 -6.72
CA PHE A 84 5.77 19.58 -7.43
C PHE A 84 4.80 20.56 -8.13
N GLY A 85 3.87 20.01 -8.92
CA GLY A 85 3.11 20.77 -9.89
C GLY A 85 1.95 21.59 -9.31
N SER A 86 1.13 20.98 -8.45
CA SER A 86 -0.11 21.60 -7.95
C SER A 86 -0.01 22.06 -6.51
N HIS A 87 0.73 21.32 -5.67
CA HIS A 87 0.96 21.65 -4.27
C HIS A 87 2.13 22.61 -4.09
N HIS A 88 3.04 22.71 -5.08
CA HIS A 88 4.24 23.55 -5.01
C HIS A 88 5.07 23.32 -3.74
N TYR A 89 5.05 22.10 -3.22
CA TYR A 89 5.78 21.72 -2.01
C TYR A 89 7.29 21.71 -2.28
N ALA A 90 7.67 21.00 -3.35
CA ALA A 90 9.03 20.95 -3.82
C ALA A 90 9.32 22.07 -4.83
N LYS A 91 10.50 22.67 -4.72
CA LYS A 91 10.94 23.76 -5.61
C LYS A 91 11.38 23.27 -6.98
N ASN A 92 11.98 22.08 -7.04
CA ASN A 92 12.40 21.42 -8.27
C ASN A 92 11.83 20.00 -8.33
N PRO A 93 11.69 19.40 -9.54
CA PRO A 93 11.25 18.02 -9.68
C PRO A 93 12.15 17.03 -8.92
N GLU A 94 13.46 17.25 -8.91
CA GLU A 94 14.41 16.39 -8.19
C GLU A 94 14.32 16.53 -6.67
N ASP A 95 13.92 17.70 -6.17
CA ASP A 95 13.63 17.87 -4.75
C ASP A 95 12.38 17.07 -4.39
N ALA A 96 11.34 17.10 -5.24
CA ALA A 96 10.13 16.31 -5.04
C ALA A 96 10.41 14.81 -4.99
N VAL A 97 11.30 14.31 -5.87
CA VAL A 97 11.74 12.91 -5.86
C VAL A 97 12.43 12.58 -4.54
N ALA A 98 13.33 13.44 -4.06
CA ALA A 98 14.02 13.23 -2.80
C ALA A 98 13.05 13.20 -1.62
N ASP A 99 12.08 14.11 -1.59
CA ASP A 99 11.10 14.23 -0.51
C ASP A 99 10.21 12.97 -0.45
N VAL A 100 9.65 12.52 -1.59
CA VAL A 100 8.75 11.35 -1.59
C VAL A 100 9.47 10.03 -1.29
N LEU A 101 10.72 9.87 -1.75
CA LEU A 101 11.52 8.67 -1.44
C LEU A 101 11.93 8.65 0.03
N LYS A 102 12.36 9.78 0.59
CA LYS A 102 12.70 9.91 2.02
C LYS A 102 11.47 9.76 2.91
N ALA A 103 10.30 10.19 2.45
CA ALA A 103 9.02 9.94 3.10
C ALA A 103 8.57 8.46 3.06
N GLY A 104 9.33 7.58 2.37
CA GLY A 104 9.08 6.14 2.36
C GLY A 104 8.19 5.64 1.22
N THR A 105 7.96 6.43 0.18
CA THR A 105 7.23 5.95 -1.01
C THR A 105 8.12 5.00 -1.81
N ASP A 106 7.71 3.72 -1.93
CA ASP A 106 8.49 2.72 -2.67
C ASP A 106 8.14 2.67 -4.17
N ILE A 107 6.88 2.94 -4.52
CA ILE A 107 6.34 2.80 -5.88
C ILE A 107 5.54 4.05 -6.25
N ASP A 108 5.82 4.61 -7.42
CA ASP A 108 5.04 5.69 -8.04
C ASP A 108 4.02 5.12 -9.02
N CYS A 109 2.73 5.42 -8.82
CA CYS A 109 1.70 5.21 -9.83
C CYS A 109 1.79 6.31 -10.91
N GLY A 110 2.90 6.36 -11.61
CA GLY A 110 3.21 7.48 -12.49
C GLY A 110 4.52 7.31 -13.23
N ALA A 111 4.87 8.35 -13.98
CA ALA A 111 6.16 8.42 -14.68
C ALA A 111 7.11 9.41 -13.99
N PHE A 112 6.76 9.98 -12.85
CA PHE A 112 7.50 11.10 -12.27
C PHE A 112 8.84 10.62 -11.70
N LEU A 113 8.82 9.58 -10.85
CA LEU A 113 10.05 8.95 -10.36
C LEU A 113 10.89 8.45 -11.54
N TYR A 114 10.27 7.72 -12.48
CA TYR A 114 10.98 7.21 -13.66
C TYR A 114 11.73 8.30 -14.46
N ARG A 115 11.17 9.50 -14.59
CA ARG A 115 11.75 10.59 -15.37
C ARG A 115 12.82 11.39 -14.62
N HIS A 116 12.69 11.52 -13.30
CA HIS A 116 13.48 12.49 -12.53
C HIS A 116 14.46 11.86 -11.53
N THR A 117 14.33 10.56 -11.20
CA THR A 117 15.22 9.91 -10.22
C THR A 117 16.69 9.92 -10.65
N LEU A 118 17.01 9.69 -11.92
CA LEU A 118 18.40 9.73 -12.39
C LEU A 118 19.03 11.11 -12.19
N SER A 119 18.31 12.17 -12.58
CA SER A 119 18.74 13.57 -12.38
C SER A 119 18.92 13.88 -10.88
N ALA A 120 18.04 13.36 -10.01
CA ALA A 120 18.15 13.56 -8.56
C ALA A 120 19.39 12.89 -7.95
N ILE A 121 19.78 11.71 -8.46
CA ILE A 121 21.02 11.01 -8.06
C ILE A 121 22.26 11.78 -8.55
N GLU A 122 22.27 12.22 -9.80
CA GLU A 122 23.37 13.02 -10.37
C GLU A 122 23.59 14.33 -9.62
N GLN A 123 22.51 14.94 -9.10
CA GLN A 123 22.55 16.13 -8.25
C GLN A 123 22.88 15.83 -6.77
N GLY A 124 23.04 14.56 -6.39
CA GLY A 124 23.34 14.13 -5.02
C GLY A 124 22.20 14.33 -4.03
N LYS A 125 20.96 14.51 -4.50
CA LYS A 125 19.77 14.73 -3.65
C LYS A 125 19.20 13.43 -3.09
N VAL A 126 19.39 12.35 -3.84
CA VAL A 126 19.00 10.97 -3.54
C VAL A 126 20.23 10.08 -3.67
N GLN A 127 20.40 9.12 -2.76
CA GLN A 127 21.48 8.15 -2.85
C GLN A 127 21.01 6.86 -3.53
N GLU A 128 21.92 6.08 -4.12
CA GLU A 128 21.57 4.80 -4.73
C GLU A 128 21.01 3.81 -3.69
N GLU A 129 21.44 3.95 -2.44
CA GLU A 129 20.97 3.18 -1.29
C GLU A 129 19.48 3.38 -1.02
N ASP A 130 18.97 4.61 -1.19
CA ASP A 130 17.55 4.95 -1.00
C ASP A 130 16.69 4.19 -2.03
N LEU A 131 17.15 4.15 -3.28
CA LEU A 131 16.49 3.39 -4.36
C LEU A 131 16.63 1.87 -4.14
N GLY A 132 17.78 1.42 -3.65
CA GLY A 132 18.04 0.02 -3.32
C GLY A 132 17.08 -0.51 -2.26
N GLY A 133 16.73 0.31 -1.27
CA GLY A 133 15.72 0.00 -0.25
C GLY A 133 14.32 -0.26 -0.85
N ALA A 134 13.84 0.67 -1.67
CA ALA A 134 12.54 0.54 -2.35
C ALA A 134 12.48 -0.70 -3.27
N LEU A 135 13.55 -0.94 -4.03
CA LEU A 135 13.66 -2.13 -4.89
C LEU A 135 13.67 -3.43 -4.08
N LEU A 136 14.40 -3.47 -2.96
CA LEU A 136 14.43 -4.64 -2.08
C LEU A 136 13.04 -4.97 -1.56
N ILE A 137 12.25 -3.96 -1.16
CA ILE A 137 10.87 -4.12 -0.71
C ILE A 137 9.99 -4.66 -1.84
N LEU A 138 10.07 -4.07 -3.03
CA LEU A 138 9.31 -4.49 -4.22
C LEU A 138 9.55 -5.96 -4.56
N PHE A 139 10.81 -6.38 -4.67
CA PHE A 139 11.15 -7.77 -4.97
C PHE A 139 10.78 -8.72 -3.81
N SER A 140 10.92 -8.28 -2.55
CA SER A 140 10.48 -9.07 -1.39
C SER A 140 8.97 -9.34 -1.39
N VAL A 141 8.17 -8.40 -1.88
CA VAL A 141 6.72 -8.59 -2.07
C VAL A 141 6.44 -9.59 -3.19
N GLN A 142 7.06 -9.42 -4.36
CA GLN A 142 6.86 -10.31 -5.50
C GLN A 142 7.30 -11.77 -5.21
N LEU A 143 8.40 -11.94 -4.47
CA LEU A 143 8.85 -13.25 -3.99
C LEU A 143 7.83 -13.91 -3.05
N ARG A 144 7.22 -13.15 -2.13
CA ARG A 144 6.16 -13.66 -1.24
C ARG A 144 4.87 -14.02 -1.97
N PHE A 145 4.53 -13.31 -3.05
CA PHE A 145 3.45 -13.70 -3.95
C PHE A 145 3.77 -14.97 -4.75
N GLY A 146 5.04 -15.41 -4.75
CA GLY A 146 5.49 -16.60 -5.47
C GLY A 146 5.62 -16.39 -6.97
N LEU A 147 5.76 -15.14 -7.42
CA LEU A 147 5.90 -14.81 -8.85
C LEU A 147 7.15 -15.46 -9.48
N PHE A 148 8.18 -15.70 -8.66
CA PHE A 148 9.43 -16.32 -9.08
C PHE A 148 9.51 -17.83 -8.75
N ASN A 149 8.41 -18.47 -8.34
CA ASN A 149 8.40 -19.89 -7.95
C ASN A 149 8.27 -20.88 -9.14
N GLY A 150 8.72 -20.47 -10.33
CA GLY A 150 8.68 -21.30 -11.54
C GLY A 150 7.36 -21.18 -12.30
N ASP A 151 6.78 -22.32 -12.70
CA ASP A 151 5.59 -22.37 -13.55
C ASP A 151 4.34 -21.82 -12.82
N PRO A 152 3.75 -20.70 -13.30
CA PRO A 152 2.60 -20.07 -12.64
C PRO A 152 1.37 -20.99 -12.57
N LEU A 153 1.22 -21.95 -13.49
CA LEU A 153 0.11 -22.92 -13.47
C LEU A 153 0.18 -23.88 -12.29
N LYS A 154 1.38 -24.07 -11.72
CA LYS A 154 1.60 -24.91 -10.53
C LYS A 154 1.39 -24.15 -9.22
N GLY A 155 1.19 -22.84 -9.28
CA GLY A 155 0.93 -21.98 -8.12
C GLY A 155 -0.46 -22.18 -7.52
N ARG A 156 -0.69 -21.64 -6.31
CA ARG A 156 -1.96 -21.72 -5.57
C ARG A 156 -3.17 -21.28 -6.40
N TYR A 157 -2.99 -20.26 -7.24
CA TYR A 157 -4.04 -19.67 -8.05
C TYR A 157 -3.93 -20.03 -9.54
N GLY A 158 -2.99 -20.90 -9.93
CA GLY A 158 -2.67 -21.20 -11.33
C GLY A 158 -3.74 -21.97 -12.11
N ARG A 159 -4.76 -22.50 -11.42
CA ARG A 159 -5.90 -23.22 -12.03
C ARG A 159 -7.12 -22.34 -12.25
N LEU A 160 -7.12 -21.10 -11.75
CA LEU A 160 -8.22 -20.17 -11.96
C LEU A 160 -8.22 -19.72 -13.42
N GLY A 161 -9.39 -19.75 -14.05
CA GLY A 161 -9.57 -19.38 -15.44
C GLY A 161 -10.88 -18.65 -15.69
N PRO A 162 -11.22 -18.41 -16.97
CA PRO A 162 -12.45 -17.70 -17.34
C PRO A 162 -13.73 -18.33 -16.78
N GLN A 163 -13.76 -19.65 -16.56
CA GLN A 163 -14.89 -20.36 -15.94
C GLN A 163 -15.14 -19.97 -14.48
N ASP A 164 -14.10 -19.50 -13.79
CA ASP A 164 -14.18 -19.06 -12.39
C ASP A 164 -14.62 -17.59 -12.30
N VAL A 165 -14.68 -16.88 -13.43
CA VAL A 165 -15.12 -15.48 -13.52
C VAL A 165 -16.62 -15.44 -13.85
N CYS A 166 -17.40 -14.68 -13.08
CA CYS A 166 -18.82 -14.42 -13.37
C CYS A 166 -19.71 -15.69 -13.46
N ASN A 167 -19.39 -16.73 -12.68
CA ASN A 167 -20.22 -17.94 -12.55
C ASN A 167 -21.55 -17.66 -11.81
N SER A 168 -22.48 -18.61 -11.82
CA SER A 168 -23.81 -18.44 -11.22
C SER A 168 -23.74 -18.16 -9.71
N GLU A 169 -22.83 -18.82 -9.00
CA GLU A 169 -22.65 -18.65 -7.56
C GLU A 169 -22.13 -17.24 -7.22
N HIS A 170 -21.16 -16.73 -7.97
CA HIS A 170 -20.62 -15.37 -7.80
C HIS A 170 -21.68 -14.30 -8.08
N LYS A 171 -22.54 -14.51 -9.09
CA LYS A 171 -23.66 -13.61 -9.37
C LYS A 171 -24.71 -13.63 -8.26
N LYS A 172 -25.03 -14.80 -7.73
CA LYS A 172 -25.95 -14.94 -6.60
C LYS A 172 -25.41 -14.24 -5.36
N LEU A 173 -24.13 -14.43 -5.04
CA LEU A 173 -23.49 -13.75 -3.91
C LEU A 173 -23.49 -12.22 -4.09
N ALA A 174 -23.21 -11.72 -5.29
CA ALA A 174 -23.27 -10.29 -5.59
C ALA A 174 -24.70 -9.73 -5.45
N LEU A 175 -25.70 -10.50 -5.86
CA LEU A 175 -27.11 -10.14 -5.70
C LEU A 175 -27.54 -10.10 -4.23
N GLU A 176 -27.16 -11.10 -3.43
CA GLU A 176 -27.41 -11.13 -1.98
C GLU A 176 -26.74 -9.93 -1.28
N ALA A 177 -25.49 -9.62 -1.61
CA ALA A 177 -24.79 -8.45 -1.09
C ALA A 177 -25.50 -7.13 -1.47
N GLY A 178 -26.03 -7.04 -2.69
CA GLY A 178 -26.82 -5.90 -3.15
C GLY A 178 -28.14 -5.73 -2.40
N TYR A 179 -28.85 -6.82 -2.11
CA TYR A 179 -30.07 -6.78 -1.30
C TYR A 179 -29.82 -6.43 0.17
N CYS A 180 -28.67 -6.80 0.74
CA CYS A 180 -28.30 -6.43 2.10
C CYS A 180 -27.83 -4.97 2.23
N ALA A 181 -27.51 -4.30 1.12
CA ALA A 181 -27.06 -2.91 1.08
C ALA A 181 -28.18 -1.89 0.83
N SER A 182 -29.41 -2.36 0.55
CA SER A 182 -30.63 -1.55 0.35
C SER A 182 -31.52 -1.53 1.58
#